data_AF-A0A916HGY5-F1
#
_entry.id   AF-A0A916HGY5-F1
#
_cell.length_a   1.000
_cell.length_b   1.000
_cell.length_c   1.000
_cell.angle_alpha   90.00
_cell.angle_beta   90.00
_cell.angle_gamma   90.00
#
_symmetry.space_group_name_H-M   'P 1'
#
loop_
_entity.id
_entity.type
_entity.pdbx_description
1 polymer ?
#
loop_
_entity_poly.entity_id
_entity_poly.type
_entity_poly.pdbx_seq_one_letter_code
_entity_poly.pdbx_strand_id
1 'polypeptide(L)'
;HAANCDVVINLTTGGAIAGLPLHERIAVVPELKPEIASFTVGAAMVGRYDVEKKRWARDFTMPISYADMEIIARTMLENNVHPELEVYDAGMLNNVAILREQGWLSDPLWINFVMGLAGQVTPATPKNLQHLVASLPPNALWLVSTIGGRMHWAMAAVAMALGGNVRTGLEDNVYIERGALANGNAQMVEKMARIAREIGREIATPDETRKILQLKQPVPSF
;
A
#
# COMPACT_ATOMS: atom_id res chain seq x y z
N HIS A 1 3.93 22.13 -7.12
CA HIS A 1 4.08 21.30 -8.34
C HIS A 1 2.89 20.37 -8.62
N ALA A 2 2.04 20.01 -7.64
CA ALA A 2 0.85 19.17 -7.89
C ALA A 2 -0.37 19.91 -8.48
N ALA A 3 -0.41 21.25 -8.48
CA ALA A 3 -1.56 22.04 -8.93
C ALA A 3 -1.97 21.85 -10.42
N ASN A 4 -1.16 21.16 -11.22
CA ASN A 4 -1.40 20.94 -12.65
C ASN A 4 -1.52 19.45 -13.02
N CYS A 5 -1.74 18.55 -12.06
CA CYS A 5 -1.82 17.12 -12.30
C CYS A 5 -3.01 16.52 -11.57
N ASP A 6 -3.93 15.88 -12.30
CA ASP A 6 -5.15 15.29 -11.76
C ASP A 6 -4.93 13.90 -11.14
N VAL A 7 -3.71 13.58 -10.72
CA VAL A 7 -3.42 12.29 -10.08
C VAL A 7 -4.16 12.17 -8.75
N VAL A 8 -4.65 10.96 -8.46
CA VAL A 8 -5.15 10.61 -7.13
C VAL A 8 -3.98 10.67 -6.14
N ILE A 9 -4.10 11.50 -5.11
CA ILE A 9 -3.07 11.68 -4.09
C ILE A 9 -3.37 10.78 -2.90
N ASN A 10 -2.53 9.76 -2.68
CA ASN A 10 -2.58 8.91 -1.50
C ASN A 10 -1.64 9.44 -0.40
N LEU A 11 -2.20 9.90 0.71
CA LEU A 11 -1.45 10.44 1.83
C LEU A 11 -1.21 9.36 2.90
N THR A 12 0.01 9.29 3.42
CA THR A 12 0.33 8.31 4.46
C THR A 12 -0.30 8.67 5.80
N THR A 13 -0.95 7.71 6.46
CA THR A 13 -1.19 7.75 7.93
C THR A 13 -0.34 6.71 8.67
N GLY A 14 0.33 5.85 7.90
CA GLY A 14 1.57 5.21 8.32
C GLY A 14 2.70 6.25 8.42
N GLY A 15 3.91 5.77 8.64
CA GLY A 15 5.05 6.65 8.44
C GLY A 15 6.37 5.98 8.72
N ALA A 16 7.35 6.38 7.93
CA ALA A 16 8.75 6.47 8.33
C ALA A 16 8.96 7.26 9.65
N ILE A 17 7.88 7.80 10.25
CA ILE A 17 7.83 8.50 11.53
C ILE A 17 7.42 7.55 12.67
N ALA A 18 8.23 6.52 12.80
CA ALA A 18 8.38 5.74 14.01
C ALA A 18 8.47 6.65 15.26
N GLY A 19 7.44 6.66 16.10
CA GLY A 19 7.46 7.37 17.39
C GLY A 19 6.58 8.62 17.49
N LEU A 20 5.89 9.04 16.41
CA LEU A 20 4.82 10.04 16.58
C LEU A 20 3.58 9.41 17.21
N PRO A 21 2.90 10.14 18.12
CA PRO A 21 1.57 9.76 18.61
C PRO A 21 0.56 9.53 17.48
N LEU A 22 -0.43 8.66 17.72
CA LEU A 22 -1.46 8.33 16.73
C LEU A 22 -2.15 9.57 16.17
N HIS A 23 -2.52 10.53 17.03
CA HIS A 23 -3.26 11.73 16.61
C HIS A 23 -2.48 12.58 15.60
N GLU A 24 -1.15 12.66 15.73
CA GLU A 24 -0.31 13.37 14.76
C GLU A 24 -0.21 12.61 13.43
N ARG A 25 -0.14 11.28 13.48
CA ARG A 25 -0.07 10.44 12.28
C ARG A 25 -1.34 10.52 11.43
N ILE A 26 -2.50 10.62 12.07
CA ILE A 26 -3.79 10.62 11.37
C ILE A 26 -4.33 12.03 11.08
N ALA A 27 -3.71 13.08 11.63
CA ALA A 27 -4.17 14.47 11.51
C ALA A 27 -4.40 14.92 10.05
N VAL A 28 -3.64 14.37 9.11
CA VAL A 28 -3.81 14.63 7.67
C VAL A 28 -5.22 14.28 7.14
N VAL A 29 -5.89 13.30 7.76
CA VAL A 29 -7.23 12.84 7.36
C VAL A 29 -8.29 13.93 7.59
N PRO A 30 -8.51 14.44 8.82
CA PRO A 30 -9.48 15.51 9.04
C PRO A 30 -9.01 16.87 8.51
N GLU A 31 -7.70 17.13 8.46
CA GLU A 31 -7.17 18.42 7.99
C GLU A 31 -7.28 18.60 6.48
N LEU A 32 -6.86 17.61 5.70
CA LEU A 32 -6.78 17.71 4.25
C LEU A 32 -7.87 16.93 3.52
N LYS A 33 -8.50 15.96 4.20
CA LYS A 33 -9.57 15.12 3.66
C LYS A 33 -9.22 14.58 2.27
N PRO A 34 -8.09 13.87 2.10
CA PRO A 34 -7.70 13.33 0.79
C PRO A 34 -8.74 12.36 0.24
N GLU A 35 -8.67 12.04 -1.05
CA GLU A 35 -9.52 11.00 -1.65
C GLU A 35 -9.20 9.62 -1.05
N ILE A 36 -7.92 9.37 -0.82
CA ILE A 36 -7.39 8.12 -0.29
C ILE A 36 -6.23 8.39 0.67
N ALA A 37 -6.11 7.54 1.70
CA ALA A 37 -4.99 7.58 2.63
C ALA A 37 -4.59 6.16 3.05
N SER A 38 -3.30 5.93 3.31
CA SER A 38 -2.83 4.62 3.75
C SER A 38 -3.26 4.31 5.18
N PHE A 39 -3.60 3.06 5.46
CA PHE A 39 -4.02 2.58 6.78
C PHE A 39 -3.40 1.20 7.00
N THR A 40 -2.39 1.11 7.87
CA THR A 40 -1.91 -0.19 8.32
C THR A 40 -2.86 -0.85 9.30
N VAL A 41 -3.39 -2.02 8.92
CA VAL A 41 -4.41 -2.76 9.67
C VAL A 41 -3.81 -3.73 10.69
N GLY A 42 -2.93 -3.23 11.55
CA GLY A 42 -2.39 -3.96 12.70
C GLY A 42 -0.96 -3.56 13.06
N ALA A 43 -0.45 -4.12 14.15
CA ALA A 43 0.95 -3.95 14.52
C ALA A 43 1.87 -4.72 13.57
N ALA A 44 3.02 -4.12 13.24
CA ALA A 44 4.02 -4.73 12.36
C ALA A 44 5.44 -4.50 12.91
N MET A 45 6.28 -5.55 12.87
CA MET A 45 7.72 -5.39 12.98
C MET A 45 8.32 -5.16 11.61
N VAL A 46 8.90 -3.98 11.40
CA VAL A 46 9.54 -3.56 10.16
C VAL A 46 11.03 -3.40 10.41
N GLY A 47 11.83 -4.19 9.71
CA GLY A 47 13.27 -4.18 9.88
C GLY A 47 14.04 -4.27 8.57
N ARG A 48 15.32 -3.93 8.65
CA ARG A 48 16.30 -4.20 7.61
C ARG A 48 17.40 -5.08 8.18
N TYR A 49 17.51 -6.30 7.69
CA TYR A 49 18.57 -7.22 8.08
C TYR A 49 19.80 -7.05 7.17
N ASP A 50 20.98 -6.87 7.75
CA ASP A 50 22.25 -6.89 7.06
C ASP A 50 22.76 -8.34 7.02
N VAL A 51 22.65 -8.97 5.85
CA VAL A 51 22.99 -10.39 5.65
C VAL A 51 24.49 -10.64 5.85
N GLU A 52 25.35 -9.70 5.44
CA GLU A 52 26.80 -9.83 5.56
C GLU A 52 27.26 -9.69 7.02
N LYS A 53 26.74 -8.68 7.72
CA LYS A 53 27.07 -8.42 9.13
C LYS A 53 26.26 -9.26 10.11
N LYS A 54 25.31 -10.07 9.62
CA LYS A 54 24.41 -10.92 10.41
C LYS A 54 23.71 -10.18 11.56
N ARG A 55 23.27 -8.95 11.31
CA ARG A 55 22.63 -8.10 12.34
C ARG A 55 21.50 -7.25 11.74
N TRP A 56 20.58 -6.82 12.60
CA TRP A 56 19.58 -5.82 12.22
C TRP A 56 20.25 -4.45 12.04
N ALA A 57 20.10 -3.86 10.86
CA ALA A 57 20.52 -2.49 10.55
C ALA A 57 19.43 -1.46 10.87
N ARG A 58 18.17 -1.90 10.88
CA ARG A 58 17.01 -1.15 11.37
C ARG A 58 16.06 -2.15 12.04
N ASP A 59 15.55 -1.77 13.21
CA ASP A 59 14.60 -2.53 14.01
C ASP A 59 13.53 -1.55 14.49
N PHE A 60 12.30 -1.75 14.03
CA PHE A 60 11.20 -0.84 14.31
C PHE A 60 9.90 -1.61 14.46
N THR A 61 9.14 -1.30 15.51
CA THR A 61 7.78 -1.79 15.71
C THR A 61 6.83 -0.65 15.45
N MET A 62 5.87 -0.85 14.56
CA MET A 62 4.71 0.02 14.41
C MET A 62 3.61 -0.45 15.37
N PRO A 63 3.37 0.26 16.49
CA PRO A 63 2.40 -0.18 17.48
C PRO A 63 1.03 0.35 17.09
N ILE A 64 0.19 -0.52 16.53
CA ILE A 64 -1.21 -0.22 16.24
C ILE A 64 -2.04 -1.27 16.98
N SER A 65 -2.72 -0.85 18.04
CA SER A 65 -3.66 -1.69 18.77
C SER A 65 -5.01 -1.80 18.02
N TYR A 66 -5.88 -2.71 18.46
CA TYR A 66 -7.24 -2.80 17.93
C TYR A 66 -8.02 -1.49 18.13
N ALA A 67 -7.87 -0.83 19.29
CA ALA A 67 -8.49 0.46 19.55
C ALA A 67 -7.97 1.55 18.60
N ASP A 68 -6.67 1.56 18.30
CA ASP A 68 -6.10 2.50 17.33
C ASP A 68 -6.66 2.27 15.93
N MET A 69 -6.84 1.01 15.50
CA MET A 69 -7.45 0.68 14.22
C MET A 69 -8.89 1.20 14.11
N GLU A 70 -9.70 1.03 15.17
CA GLU A 70 -11.06 1.55 15.19
C GLU A 70 -11.08 3.08 15.08
N ILE A 71 -10.18 3.77 15.79
CA ILE A 71 -10.02 5.23 15.70
C ILE A 71 -9.66 5.65 14.27
N ILE A 72 -8.66 5.01 13.65
CA ILE A 72 -8.24 5.33 12.28
C ILE A 72 -9.39 5.11 11.30
N ALA A 73 -10.01 3.94 11.32
CA ALA A 73 -11.08 3.56 10.39
C ALA A 73 -12.28 4.51 10.50
N ARG A 74 -12.72 4.83 11.72
CA ARG A 74 -13.80 5.81 11.95
C ARG A 74 -13.42 7.20 11.47
N THR A 75 -12.19 7.65 11.76
CA THR A 75 -11.72 8.98 11.32
C THR A 75 -11.76 9.08 9.79
N MET A 76 -11.32 8.05 9.08
CA MET A 76 -11.37 8.01 7.62
C MET A 76 -12.81 7.99 7.10
N LEU A 77 -13.69 7.16 7.68
CA LEU A 77 -15.09 7.06 7.31
C LEU A 77 -15.83 8.40 7.51
N GLU A 78 -15.67 9.03 8.68
CA GLU A 78 -16.29 10.32 9.04
C GLU A 78 -15.85 11.47 8.12
N ASN A 79 -14.66 11.37 7.52
CA ASN A 79 -14.11 12.37 6.59
C ASN A 79 -14.24 11.97 5.11
N ASN A 80 -14.94 10.88 4.81
CA ASN A 80 -15.10 10.34 3.46
C ASN A 80 -13.74 10.15 2.75
N VAL A 81 -12.79 9.52 3.45
CA VAL A 81 -11.46 9.16 2.94
C VAL A 81 -11.43 7.65 2.74
N HIS A 82 -11.09 7.21 1.53
CA HIS A 82 -10.98 5.79 1.25
C HIS A 82 -9.67 5.24 1.85
N PRO A 83 -9.70 4.13 2.61
CA PRO A 83 -8.47 3.55 3.13
C PRO A 83 -7.75 2.71 2.05
N GLU A 84 -6.44 2.87 1.92
CA GLU A 84 -5.55 1.84 1.37
C GLU A 84 -5.08 0.95 2.53
N LEU A 85 -5.64 -0.25 2.63
CA LEU A 85 -5.45 -1.18 3.74
C LEU A 85 -4.12 -1.92 3.59
N GLU A 86 -3.08 -1.47 4.27
CA GLU A 86 -1.75 -2.08 4.20
C GLU A 86 -1.69 -3.36 5.06
N VAL A 87 -1.47 -4.49 4.39
CA VAL A 87 -1.40 -5.84 4.95
C VAL A 87 0.02 -6.37 4.79
N TYR A 88 0.72 -6.52 5.91
CA TYR A 88 2.10 -6.99 5.98
C TYR A 88 2.19 -8.51 6.23
N ASP A 89 1.12 -9.11 6.76
CA ASP A 89 1.00 -10.54 7.00
C ASP A 89 -0.46 -11.01 6.87
N ALA A 90 -0.67 -12.28 6.50
CA ALA A 90 -2.00 -12.86 6.30
C ALA A 90 -2.93 -12.69 7.50
N GLY A 91 -2.40 -12.70 8.73
CA GLY A 91 -3.19 -12.49 9.95
C GLY A 91 -3.91 -11.14 9.98
N MET A 92 -3.39 -10.11 9.30
CA MET A 92 -4.01 -8.78 9.23
C MET A 92 -5.29 -8.75 8.39
N LEU A 93 -5.51 -9.74 7.51
CA LEU A 93 -6.79 -9.87 6.78
C LEU A 93 -7.96 -10.16 7.72
N ASN A 94 -7.71 -10.81 8.87
CA ASN A 94 -8.74 -10.98 9.90
C ASN A 94 -9.15 -9.62 10.50
N ASN A 95 -8.20 -8.70 10.67
CA ASN A 95 -8.50 -7.35 11.16
C ASN A 95 -9.37 -6.58 10.16
N VAL A 96 -9.07 -6.69 8.86
CA VAL A 96 -9.90 -6.11 7.80
C VAL A 96 -11.32 -6.66 7.84
N ALA A 97 -11.48 -7.98 8.00
CA ALA A 97 -12.79 -8.61 8.09
C ALA A 97 -13.59 -8.11 9.31
N ILE A 98 -12.96 -8.00 10.48
CA ILE A 98 -13.59 -7.48 11.70
C ILE A 98 -14.01 -6.02 11.53
N LEU A 99 -13.12 -5.15 11.04
CA LEU A 99 -13.43 -3.73 10.81
C LEU A 99 -14.58 -3.54 9.80
N ARG A 100 -14.66 -4.42 8.77
CA ARG A 100 -15.77 -4.43 7.81
C ARG A 100 -17.07 -4.93 8.43
N GLU A 101 -17.03 -5.99 9.24
CA GLU A 101 -18.21 -6.52 9.96
C GLU A 101 -18.77 -5.51 10.96
N GLN A 102 -17.88 -4.82 11.65
CA GLN A 102 -18.22 -3.66 12.46
C GLN A 102 -18.96 -2.62 11.58
N GLY A 103 -18.45 -2.34 10.37
CA GLY A 103 -19.05 -1.37 9.44
C GLY A 103 -18.22 -0.08 9.33
N TRP A 104 -16.97 -0.15 9.77
CA TRP A 104 -16.03 0.97 9.73
C TRP A 104 -15.29 1.03 8.39
N LEU A 105 -15.42 0.00 7.54
CA LEU A 105 -14.88 -0.07 6.18
C LEU A 105 -16.02 -0.23 5.16
N SER A 106 -15.96 0.56 4.09
CA SER A 106 -16.89 0.50 2.97
C SER A 106 -16.28 -0.24 1.78
N ASP A 107 -17.13 -0.85 0.96
CA ASP A 107 -16.72 -1.41 -0.33
C ASP A 107 -16.57 -0.33 -1.40
N PRO A 108 -15.70 -0.55 -2.42
CA PRO A 108 -14.82 -1.72 -2.55
C PRO A 108 -13.61 -1.63 -1.61
N LEU A 109 -13.29 -2.71 -0.90
CA LEU A 109 -12.03 -2.76 -0.14
C LEU A 109 -10.82 -2.58 -1.08
N TRP A 110 -9.85 -1.78 -0.66
CA TRP A 110 -8.59 -1.56 -1.37
C TRP A 110 -7.41 -2.04 -0.52
N ILE A 111 -6.93 -3.25 -0.81
CA ILE A 111 -5.92 -3.94 0.00
C ILE A 111 -4.54 -3.86 -0.65
N ASN A 112 -3.56 -3.37 0.10
CA ASN A 112 -2.17 -3.34 -0.31
C ASN A 112 -1.37 -4.43 0.41
N PHE A 113 -0.97 -5.46 -0.33
CA PHE A 113 -0.04 -6.47 0.18
C PHE A 113 1.39 -5.92 0.18
N VAL A 114 1.89 -5.54 1.35
CA VAL A 114 3.27 -5.08 1.55
C VAL A 114 4.15 -6.28 1.85
N MET A 115 5.03 -6.64 0.92
CA MET A 115 5.79 -7.90 0.97
C MET A 115 7.30 -7.66 0.89
N GLY A 116 8.08 -8.61 1.43
CA GLY A 116 9.53 -8.71 1.17
C GLY A 116 10.46 -7.97 2.13
N LEU A 117 9.92 -7.27 3.13
CA LEU A 117 10.71 -6.82 4.28
C LEU A 117 11.26 -8.01 5.06
N ALA A 118 12.44 -7.86 5.65
CA ALA A 118 13.06 -8.92 6.45
C ALA A 118 12.31 -9.10 7.78
N GLY A 119 12.20 -10.34 8.25
CA GLY A 119 11.60 -10.66 9.55
C GLY A 119 10.15 -11.14 9.43
N GLN A 120 9.25 -10.51 10.20
CA GLN A 120 7.85 -10.93 10.33
C GLN A 120 7.03 -10.78 9.04
N VAL A 121 7.32 -9.76 8.24
CA VAL A 121 6.54 -9.43 7.04
C VAL A 121 6.59 -10.58 6.04
N THR A 122 5.44 -10.84 5.40
CA THR A 122 5.31 -11.94 4.44
C THR A 122 6.38 -11.85 3.34
N PRO A 123 7.17 -12.91 3.12
CA PRO A 123 8.19 -12.91 2.07
C PRO A 123 7.58 -12.75 0.68
N ALA A 124 8.19 -11.90 -0.15
CA ALA A 124 7.79 -11.63 -1.52
C ALA A 124 8.07 -12.83 -2.44
N THR A 125 7.17 -13.82 -2.44
CA THR A 125 7.22 -15.00 -3.31
C THR A 125 5.87 -15.23 -3.98
N PRO A 126 5.84 -15.84 -5.19
CA PRO A 126 4.58 -16.14 -5.88
C PRO A 126 3.62 -17.01 -5.05
N LYS A 127 4.16 -18.02 -4.34
CA LYS A 127 3.38 -18.91 -3.47
C LYS A 127 2.67 -18.13 -2.36
N ASN A 128 3.39 -17.22 -1.69
CA ASN A 128 2.82 -16.43 -0.60
C ASN A 128 1.79 -15.43 -1.13
N LEU A 129 2.05 -14.80 -2.27
CA LEU A 129 1.07 -13.91 -2.89
C LEU A 129 -0.21 -14.67 -3.27
N GLN A 130 -0.10 -15.86 -3.87
CA GLN A 130 -1.26 -16.68 -4.18
C GLN A 130 -2.07 -17.04 -2.93
N HIS A 131 -1.40 -17.34 -1.81
CA HIS A 131 -2.07 -17.58 -0.54
C HIS A 131 -2.83 -16.33 -0.06
N LEU A 132 -2.21 -15.16 -0.05
CA LEU A 132 -2.85 -13.90 0.34
C LEU A 132 -4.05 -13.56 -0.53
N VAL A 133 -3.93 -13.72 -1.85
CA VAL A 133 -5.02 -13.48 -2.81
C VAL A 133 -6.18 -14.44 -2.56
N ALA A 134 -5.91 -15.71 -2.27
CA ALA A 134 -6.95 -16.70 -1.94
C ALA A 134 -7.64 -16.43 -0.59
N SER A 135 -7.05 -15.60 0.27
CA SER A 135 -7.59 -15.20 1.57
C SER A 135 -8.29 -13.83 1.54
N LEU A 136 -8.39 -13.18 0.38
CA LEU A 136 -9.07 -11.89 0.26
C LEU A 136 -10.56 -11.98 0.63
N PRO A 137 -11.12 -10.96 1.29
CA PRO A 137 -12.56 -10.83 1.40
C PRO A 137 -13.23 -10.75 0.01
N PRO A 138 -14.49 -11.20 -0.13
CA PRO A 138 -15.20 -11.11 -1.40
C PRO A 138 -15.23 -9.69 -1.94
N ASN A 139 -15.04 -9.56 -3.26
CA ASN A 139 -15.04 -8.32 -4.03
C ASN A 139 -13.94 -7.30 -3.65
N ALA A 140 -12.96 -7.68 -2.84
CA ALA A 140 -11.83 -6.80 -2.53
C ALA A 140 -10.96 -6.57 -3.77
N LEU A 141 -10.64 -5.30 -4.02
CA LEU A 141 -9.61 -4.90 -4.95
C LEU A 141 -8.27 -4.90 -4.22
N TRP A 142 -7.20 -5.24 -4.92
CA TRP A 142 -5.90 -5.39 -4.29
C TRP A 142 -4.74 -4.95 -5.17
N LEU A 143 -3.63 -4.62 -4.52
CA LEU A 143 -2.34 -4.34 -5.13
C LEU A 143 -1.19 -5.00 -4.34
N VAL A 144 -0.01 -5.04 -4.94
CA VAL A 144 1.22 -5.47 -4.26
C VAL A 144 2.25 -4.35 -4.23
N SER A 145 2.81 -4.12 -3.05
CA SER A 145 4.00 -3.31 -2.80
C SER A 145 5.14 -4.23 -2.40
N THR A 146 6.07 -4.49 -3.32
CA THR A 146 7.23 -5.35 -3.03
C THR A 146 8.42 -4.51 -2.63
N ILE A 147 8.80 -4.62 -1.36
CA ILE A 147 9.92 -3.88 -0.78
C ILE A 147 11.23 -4.61 -1.09
N GLY A 148 12.20 -3.87 -1.61
CA GLY A 148 13.53 -4.38 -1.93
C GLY A 148 13.65 -4.88 -3.38
N GLY A 149 14.69 -4.41 -4.06
CA GLY A 149 14.79 -4.49 -5.53
C GLY A 149 14.91 -5.87 -6.16
N ARG A 150 15.19 -6.94 -5.40
CA ARG A 150 15.38 -8.27 -6.00
C ARG A 150 14.11 -8.86 -6.59
N MET A 151 12.99 -8.71 -5.88
CA MET A 151 11.70 -9.31 -6.27
C MET A 151 10.71 -8.30 -6.82
N HIS A 152 11.01 -7.00 -6.75
CA HIS A 152 10.11 -5.91 -7.11
C HIS A 152 9.41 -6.09 -8.47
N TRP A 153 10.20 -6.24 -9.54
CA TRP A 153 9.65 -6.39 -10.91
C TRP A 153 8.99 -7.74 -11.14
N ALA A 154 9.54 -8.82 -10.59
CA ALA A 154 9.00 -10.17 -10.76
C ALA A 154 7.64 -10.32 -10.07
N MET A 155 7.51 -9.80 -8.84
CA MET A 155 6.26 -9.83 -8.10
C MET A 155 5.20 -8.92 -8.71
N ALA A 156 5.59 -7.78 -9.29
CA ALA A 156 4.67 -6.96 -10.06
C ALA A 156 4.07 -7.74 -11.24
N ALA A 157 4.90 -8.44 -12.02
CA ALA A 157 4.41 -9.29 -13.11
C ALA A 157 3.47 -10.42 -12.62
N VAL A 158 3.82 -11.07 -11.51
CA VAL A 158 2.96 -12.11 -10.89
C VAL A 158 1.64 -11.52 -10.41
N ALA A 159 1.67 -10.38 -9.72
CA ALA A 159 0.47 -9.70 -9.25
C ALA A 159 -0.45 -9.34 -10.41
N MET A 160 0.13 -8.81 -11.49
CA MET A 160 -0.64 -8.49 -12.69
C MET A 160 -1.25 -9.73 -13.36
N ALA A 161 -0.51 -10.84 -13.44
CA ALA A 161 -1.00 -12.10 -13.99
C ALA A 161 -2.15 -12.72 -13.17
N LEU A 162 -2.17 -12.48 -11.85
CA LEU A 162 -3.25 -12.87 -10.95
C LEU A 162 -4.43 -11.87 -10.94
N GLY A 163 -4.40 -10.84 -11.78
CA GLY A 163 -5.47 -9.83 -11.88
C GLY A 163 -5.37 -8.67 -10.87
N GLY A 164 -4.33 -8.62 -10.04
CA GLY A 164 -4.11 -7.54 -9.07
C GLY A 164 -3.50 -6.28 -9.68
N ASN A 165 -3.37 -5.25 -8.85
CA ASN A 165 -2.69 -3.99 -9.20
C ASN A 165 -1.27 -3.98 -8.61
N VAL A 166 -0.49 -2.93 -8.90
CA VAL A 166 0.91 -2.85 -8.50
C VAL A 166 1.27 -1.46 -8.01
N ARG A 167 2.20 -1.38 -7.05
CA ARG A 167 2.86 -0.14 -6.64
C ARG A 167 4.32 -0.16 -7.05
N THR A 168 4.84 0.99 -7.45
CA THR A 168 6.26 1.20 -7.71
C THR A 168 6.66 2.60 -7.28
N GLY A 169 7.93 2.74 -6.91
CA GLY A 169 8.53 4.02 -6.58
C GLY A 169 9.79 3.81 -5.76
N LEU A 170 10.56 4.90 -5.61
CA LEU A 170 11.80 4.93 -4.84
C LEU A 170 11.60 4.61 -3.36
N GLU A 171 10.36 4.76 -2.85
CA GLU A 171 9.97 4.33 -1.51
C GLU A 171 10.14 2.81 -1.32
N ASP A 172 9.70 2.03 -2.31
CA ASP A 172 9.70 0.56 -2.23
C ASP A 172 11.00 -0.05 -2.76
N ASN A 173 11.59 0.57 -3.78
CA ASN A 173 12.74 0.06 -4.50
C ASN A 173 13.57 1.19 -5.15
N VAL A 174 14.87 1.20 -4.88
CA VAL A 174 15.80 2.19 -5.47
C VAL A 174 16.49 1.73 -6.76
N TYR A 175 16.28 0.47 -7.18
CA TYR A 175 16.98 -0.14 -8.31
C TYR A 175 16.08 -0.34 -9.53
N ILE A 176 16.44 0.22 -10.68
CA ILE A 176 15.73 -0.06 -11.95
C ILE A 176 16.07 -1.47 -12.46
N GLU A 177 17.32 -1.89 -12.26
CA GLU A 177 17.85 -3.20 -12.63
C GLU A 177 18.87 -3.67 -11.58
N ARG A 178 19.31 -4.93 -11.68
CA ARG A 178 20.26 -5.49 -10.72
C ARG A 178 21.56 -4.67 -10.71
N GLY A 179 21.81 -3.96 -9.62
CA GLY A 179 23.01 -3.13 -9.45
C GLY A 179 22.92 -1.74 -10.10
N ALA A 180 21.80 -1.38 -10.74
CA ALA A 180 21.59 -0.07 -11.34
C ALA A 180 20.48 0.69 -10.61
N LEU A 181 20.82 1.87 -10.06
CA LEU A 181 19.85 2.75 -9.41
C LEU A 181 18.87 3.35 -10.42
N ALA A 182 17.64 3.59 -9.99
CA ALA A 182 16.67 4.32 -10.78
C ALA A 182 16.98 5.82 -10.76
N ASN A 183 16.78 6.50 -11.90
CA ASN A 183 16.99 7.95 -12.03
C ASN A 183 15.81 8.77 -11.47
N GLY A 184 14.72 8.12 -11.07
CA GLY A 184 13.53 8.76 -10.54
C GLY A 184 12.30 7.86 -10.62
N ASN A 185 11.21 8.29 -9.97
CA ASN A 185 9.93 7.57 -10.00
C ASN A 185 9.37 7.41 -11.42
N ALA A 186 9.54 8.41 -12.28
CA ALA A 186 9.04 8.37 -13.67
C ALA A 186 9.59 7.15 -14.44
N GLN A 187 10.90 6.90 -14.36
CA GLN A 187 11.53 5.75 -15.01
C GLN A 187 10.98 4.41 -14.50
N MET A 188 10.67 4.34 -13.20
CA MET A 188 10.09 3.13 -12.60
C MET A 188 8.65 2.91 -13.07
N VAL A 189 7.85 3.98 -13.12
CA VAL A 189 6.47 3.96 -13.64
C VAL A 189 6.46 3.58 -15.12
N GLU A 190 7.36 4.12 -15.94
CA GLU A 190 7.50 3.75 -17.35
C GLU A 190 7.80 2.26 -17.54
N LYS A 191 8.72 1.72 -16.74
CA LYS A 191 9.03 0.28 -16.76
C LYS A 191 7.83 -0.56 -16.33
N MET A 192 7.13 -0.16 -15.27
CA MET A 192 5.94 -0.85 -14.78
C MET A 192 4.82 -0.85 -15.83
N ALA A 193 4.56 0.31 -16.45
CA ALA A 193 3.55 0.46 -17.50
C ALA A 193 3.89 -0.36 -18.75
N ARG A 194 5.18 -0.43 -19.12
CA ARG A 194 5.62 -1.32 -20.20
C ARG A 194 5.33 -2.78 -19.87
N ILE A 195 5.71 -3.27 -18.67
CA ILE A 195 5.46 -4.64 -18.25
C ILE A 195 3.96 -4.97 -18.33
N ALA A 196 3.10 -4.08 -17.84
CA ALA A 196 1.65 -4.26 -17.90
C ALA A 196 1.12 -4.41 -19.34
N ARG A 197 1.57 -3.54 -20.26
CA ARG A 197 1.15 -3.58 -21.67
C ARG A 197 1.63 -4.84 -22.38
N GLU A 198 2.85 -5.30 -22.10
CA GLU A 198 3.40 -6.55 -22.67
C GLU A 198 2.58 -7.80 -22.30
N ILE A 199 1.81 -7.75 -21.21
CA ILE A 199 0.89 -8.82 -20.80
C ILE A 199 -0.59 -8.48 -21.06
N GLY A 200 -0.85 -7.49 -21.93
CA GLY A 200 -2.20 -7.15 -22.39
C GLY A 200 -3.04 -6.36 -21.39
N ARG A 201 -2.43 -5.64 -20.44
CA ARG A 201 -3.13 -4.78 -19.49
C ARG A 201 -2.92 -3.30 -19.80
N GLU A 202 -4.03 -2.57 -19.82
CA GLU A 202 -4.01 -1.11 -19.91
C GLU A 202 -3.80 -0.45 -18.54
N ILE A 203 -3.32 0.79 -18.56
CA ILE A 203 -3.07 1.59 -17.35
C ILE A 203 -4.25 2.53 -17.11
N ALA A 204 -4.86 2.41 -15.93
CA ALA A 204 -5.95 3.28 -15.53
C ALA A 204 -5.47 4.74 -15.43
N THR A 205 -6.26 5.64 -16.02
CA THR A 205 -6.20 7.07 -15.78
C THR A 205 -6.63 7.40 -14.34
N PRO A 206 -6.35 8.61 -13.83
CA PRO A 206 -6.85 9.02 -12.51
C PRO A 206 -8.37 8.94 -12.39
N ASP A 207 -9.13 9.34 -13.41
CA ASP A 207 -10.59 9.24 -13.42
C ASP A 207 -11.11 7.81 -13.41
N GLU A 208 -10.46 6.90 -14.15
CA GLU A 208 -10.77 5.47 -14.09
C GLU A 208 -10.47 4.92 -12.70
N THR A 209 -9.36 5.33 -12.10
CA THR A 209 -8.99 4.95 -10.72
C THR A 209 -10.07 5.39 -9.74
N ARG A 210 -10.54 6.65 -9.82
CA ARG A 210 -11.65 7.16 -8.99
C ARG A 210 -12.93 6.35 -9.19
N LYS A 211 -13.27 5.97 -10.43
CA LYS A 211 -14.45 5.15 -10.72
C LYS A 211 -14.32 3.73 -10.15
N ILE A 212 -13.16 3.09 -10.34
CA ILE A 212 -12.87 1.72 -9.88
C ILE A 212 -12.94 1.66 -8.35
N LEU A 213 -12.33 2.63 -7.68
CA LEU A 213 -12.26 2.69 -6.22
C LEU A 213 -13.43 3.46 -5.58
N GLN A 214 -14.40 3.92 -6.38
CA GLN A 214 -15.54 4.73 -5.93
C GLN A 214 -15.14 5.93 -5.06
N LEU A 215 -14.04 6.60 -5.42
CA LEU A 215 -13.53 7.75 -4.68
C LEU A 215 -14.45 8.96 -4.84
N LYS A 216 -14.43 9.84 -3.84
CA LYS A 216 -15.04 11.16 -3.97
C LYS A 216 -14.36 11.95 -5.10
N GLN A 217 -15.09 12.95 -5.61
CA GLN A 217 -14.51 13.89 -6.57
C GLN A 217 -13.42 14.72 -5.89
N PRO A 218 -12.36 15.13 -6.63
CA PRO A 218 -11.31 15.95 -6.08
C PRO A 218 -11.89 17.27 -5.57
N VAL A 219 -11.41 17.73 -4.41
CA VAL A 219 -11.74 19.07 -3.92
C VAL A 219 -11.10 20.05 -4.91
N PRO A 220 -11.85 21.01 -5.48
CA PRO A 220 -11.27 22.00 -6.39
C PRO A 220 -10.08 22.67 -5.72
N SER A 221 -8.91 22.60 -6.35
CA SER A 221 -7.73 23.32 -5.88
C SER A 221 -8.01 24.83 -5.92
N PHE A 222 -7.84 25.51 -4.78
CA PHE A 222 -7.86 26.98 -4.67
C PHE A 222 -6.67 27.61 -5.39
#